data_AF-A5BYG9-F1
#
_entry.id   AF-A5BYG9-F1
#
_cell.length_a   1.000
_cell.length_b   1.000
_cell.length_c   1.000
_cell.angle_alpha   90.00
_cell.angle_beta   90.00
_cell.angle_gamma   90.00
#
_symmetry.space_group_name_H-M   'P 1'
#
loop_
_entity.id
_entity.type
_entity.pdbx_description
1 polymer ?
#
loop_
_entity_poly.entity_id
_entity_poly.type
_entity_poly.pdbx_seq_one_letter_code
_entity_poly.pdbx_strand_id
1 'polypeptide(L)'
;MKTLIIIVTLASTLLLLLSLLYLSTQSTAFPPTIKTFNSPKYPVTFAYLISASAGDARKLKRTLRALYHPANYYLLHLDAGAPQAEREEVSRYVAEDPVYGEVGNVWVVQKSNLVTYRGPTMLATTLHAMAMLLRSCKWDWFINLSASDYPLVTQDGIVSDSGSCGVVFLVGL
;
A
#
# COMPACT_ATOMS: atom_id res chain seq x y z
N MET A 1 -6.26 19.48 -48.76
CA MET A 1 -6.68 18.29 -48.00
C MET A 1 -5.52 17.57 -47.31
N LYS A 2 -4.43 17.22 -48.01
CA LYS A 2 -3.29 16.48 -47.42
C LYS A 2 -2.60 17.21 -46.23
N THR A 3 -2.42 18.52 -46.33
CA THR A 3 -1.85 19.35 -45.26
C THR A 3 -2.71 19.40 -43.99
N LEU A 4 -4.04 19.41 -44.14
CA LEU A 4 -4.96 19.41 -42.99
C LEU A 4 -4.90 18.08 -42.22
N ILE A 5 -4.82 16.96 -42.94
CA ILE A 5 -4.71 15.62 -42.33
C ILE A 5 -3.42 15.49 -41.53
N ILE A 6 -2.30 15.98 -42.06
CA ILE A 6 -0.99 15.95 -41.38
C ILE A 6 -1.02 16.77 -40.08
N ILE A 7 -1.67 17.94 -40.08
CA ILE A 7 -1.77 18.79 -38.88
C ILE A 7 -2.61 18.10 -37.80
N VAL A 8 -3.73 17.47 -38.17
CA VAL A 8 -4.62 16.79 -37.21
C VAL A 8 -3.93 15.56 -36.58
N THR A 9 -3.19 14.78 -37.37
CA THR A 9 -2.46 13.62 -36.83
C THR A 9 -1.32 14.03 -35.92
N LEU A 10 -0.56 15.09 -36.27
CA LEU A 10 0.48 15.66 -35.40
C LEU A 10 -0.07 16.23 -34.09
N ALA A 11 -1.21 16.93 -34.14
CA ALA A 11 -1.85 17.44 -32.94
C ALA A 11 -2.35 16.32 -32.04
N SER A 12 -2.95 15.26 -32.61
CA SER A 12 -3.43 14.09 -31.88
C SER A 12 -2.29 13.31 -31.22
N THR A 13 -1.19 13.08 -31.93
CA THR A 13 -0.01 12.41 -31.35
C THR A 13 0.67 13.26 -30.29
N LEU A 14 0.73 14.58 -30.47
CA LEU A 14 1.25 15.50 -29.46
C LEU A 14 0.38 15.51 -28.20
N LEU A 15 -0.94 15.54 -28.34
CA LEU A 15 -1.91 15.42 -27.23
C LEU A 15 -1.77 14.08 -26.51
N LEU A 16 -1.54 12.99 -27.24
CA LEU A 16 -1.28 11.67 -26.67
C LEU A 16 0.06 11.63 -25.92
N LEU A 17 1.10 12.28 -26.45
CA LEU A 17 2.41 12.38 -25.80
C LEU A 17 2.31 13.20 -24.50
N LEU A 18 1.58 14.32 -24.54
CA LEU A 18 1.32 15.20 -23.40
C LEU A 18 0.53 14.48 -22.30
N SER A 19 -0.45 13.64 -22.65
CA SER A 19 -1.20 12.85 -21.65
C SER A 19 -0.36 11.75 -21.02
N LEU A 20 0.52 11.10 -21.78
CA LEU A 20 1.49 10.13 -21.27
C LEU A 20 2.53 10.79 -20.34
N LEU A 21 2.99 12.00 -20.67
CA LEU A 21 3.87 12.82 -19.82
C LEU A 21 3.17 13.32 -18.54
N TYR A 22 1.87 13.66 -18.63
CA TYR A 22 1.08 14.03 -17.46
C TYR A 22 0.86 12.85 -16.50
N LEU A 23 0.79 11.62 -17.03
CA LEU A 23 0.67 10.43 -16.20
C LEU A 23 2.00 10.08 -15.49
N SER A 24 3.15 10.30 -16.13
CA SER A 24 4.47 10.02 -15.53
C SER A 24 4.85 11.03 -14.44
N THR A 25 4.42 12.28 -14.57
CA THR A 25 4.69 13.37 -13.61
C THR A 25 3.85 13.28 -12.34
N GLN A 26 2.85 12.40 -12.29
CA GLN A 26 2.12 12.06 -11.06
C GLN A 26 2.88 11.10 -10.13
N SER A 27 4.17 10.87 -10.39
CA SER A 27 5.10 10.23 -9.46
C SER A 27 5.21 11.10 -8.20
N THR A 28 4.47 10.71 -7.17
CA THR A 28 4.31 11.41 -5.89
C THR A 28 5.64 11.70 -5.22
N ALA A 29 5.76 12.89 -4.62
CA ALA A 29 6.81 13.19 -3.65
C ALA A 29 6.68 12.21 -2.47
N PHE A 30 7.70 11.41 -2.22
CA PHE A 30 7.72 10.43 -1.13
C PHE A 30 8.36 11.05 0.13
N PRO A 31 7.86 10.69 1.33
CA PRO A 31 8.47 11.12 2.59
C PRO A 31 9.92 10.59 2.68
N PRO A 32 10.77 11.27 3.49
CA PRO A 32 12.21 11.09 3.43
C PRO A 32 12.63 9.70 3.93
N THR A 33 13.79 9.28 3.40
CA THR A 33 14.61 8.14 3.80
C THR A 33 14.37 7.65 5.23
N ILE A 34 13.96 6.38 5.34
CA ILE A 34 13.80 5.68 6.62
C ILE A 34 15.14 5.70 7.36
N LYS A 35 15.13 6.17 8.62
CA LYS A 35 16.19 5.84 9.55
C LYS A 35 16.11 4.34 9.79
N THR A 36 17.00 3.56 9.19
CA THR A 36 17.19 2.16 9.56
C THR A 36 17.49 2.12 11.06
N PHE A 37 16.46 1.87 11.87
CA PHE A 37 16.65 1.54 13.26
C PHE A 37 17.44 0.24 13.27
N ASN A 38 18.56 0.24 14.01
CA ASN A 38 19.30 -0.96 14.37
C ASN A 38 18.39 -1.84 15.23
N SER A 39 17.45 -2.49 14.57
CA SER A 39 16.55 -3.46 15.15
C SER A 39 17.37 -4.71 15.45
N PRO A 40 17.09 -5.45 16.54
CA PRO A 40 17.65 -6.79 16.71
C PRO A 40 17.40 -7.58 15.41
N LYS A 41 18.38 -8.37 14.95
CA LYS A 41 18.29 -9.12 13.69
C LYS A 41 17.15 -10.13 13.78
N TYR A 42 15.95 -9.71 13.39
CA TYR A 42 14.86 -10.63 13.15
C TYR A 42 15.23 -11.49 11.93
N PRO A 43 15.01 -12.81 11.99
CA PRO A 43 15.43 -13.71 10.92
C PRO A 43 14.66 -13.50 9.62
N VAL A 44 13.43 -12.97 9.71
CA VAL A 44 12.52 -12.72 8.59
C VAL A 44 11.76 -11.42 8.82
N THR A 45 11.63 -10.61 7.76
CA THR A 45 10.88 -9.36 7.76
C THR A 45 9.75 -9.39 6.72
N PHE A 46 8.58 -8.91 7.13
CA PHE A 46 7.38 -8.92 6.30
C PHE A 46 6.97 -7.50 5.89
N ALA A 47 6.47 -7.36 4.67
CA ALA A 47 5.82 -6.16 4.19
C ALA A 47 4.33 -6.44 3.90
N TYR A 48 3.47 -5.79 4.66
CA TYR A 48 2.01 -5.93 4.56
C TYR A 48 1.42 -4.78 3.75
N LEU A 49 0.63 -5.11 2.74
CA LEU A 49 -0.35 -4.21 2.16
C LEU A 49 -1.70 -4.50 2.83
N ILE A 50 -2.30 -3.50 3.47
CA ILE A 50 -3.65 -3.62 4.05
C ILE A 50 -4.59 -2.71 3.27
N SER A 51 -5.46 -3.31 2.47
CA SER A 51 -6.42 -2.65 1.61
C SER A 51 -7.79 -2.52 2.27
N ALA A 52 -8.38 -1.33 2.25
CA ALA A 52 -9.71 -1.06 2.77
C ALA A 52 -10.57 -0.28 1.76
N SER A 53 -11.88 -0.46 1.87
CA SER A 53 -12.89 0.29 1.14
C SER A 53 -13.70 1.18 2.08
N ALA A 54 -14.73 1.85 1.56
CA ALA A 54 -15.60 2.71 2.34
C ALA A 54 -16.23 1.98 3.56
N GLY A 55 -16.09 2.58 4.75
CA GLY A 55 -16.63 2.06 6.00
C GLY A 55 -15.75 1.02 6.72
N ASP A 56 -14.61 0.65 6.14
CA ASP A 56 -13.70 -0.35 6.71
C ASP A 56 -12.57 0.24 7.56
N ALA A 57 -12.49 1.56 7.77
CA ALA A 57 -11.41 2.18 8.55
C ALA A 57 -11.26 1.57 9.96
N ARG A 58 -12.36 1.26 10.64
CA ARG A 58 -12.31 0.59 11.95
C ARG A 58 -11.68 -0.79 11.85
N LYS A 59 -12.06 -1.57 10.83
CA LYS A 59 -11.51 -2.92 10.61
C LYS A 59 -10.03 -2.83 10.25
N LEU A 60 -9.65 -1.90 9.39
CA LEU A 60 -8.25 -1.63 9.02
C LEU A 60 -7.40 -1.30 10.24
N LYS A 61 -7.85 -0.39 11.12
CA LYS A 61 -7.15 -0.04 12.37
C LYS A 61 -7.00 -1.26 13.28
N ARG A 62 -8.07 -2.05 13.42
CA ARG A 62 -8.06 -3.28 14.22
C ARG A 62 -7.09 -4.32 13.67
N THR A 63 -7.10 -4.55 12.37
CA THR A 63 -6.21 -5.52 11.69
C THR A 63 -4.76 -5.07 11.77
N LEU A 64 -4.46 -3.78 11.54
CA LEU A 64 -3.13 -3.23 11.74
C LEU A 64 -2.62 -3.48 13.16
N ARG A 65 -3.42 -3.19 14.18
CA ARG A 65 -3.04 -3.44 15.59
C ARG A 65 -2.76 -4.90 15.87
N ALA A 66 -3.57 -5.80 15.33
CA ALA A 66 -3.39 -7.25 15.54
C ALA A 66 -2.12 -7.78 14.87
N LEU A 67 -1.68 -7.17 13.76
CA LEU A 67 -0.49 -7.58 13.01
C LEU A 67 0.78 -6.85 13.42
N TYR A 68 0.67 -5.76 14.18
CA TYR A 68 1.78 -4.83 14.36
C TYR A 68 2.98 -5.46 15.06
N HIS A 69 4.13 -5.30 14.44
CA HIS A 69 5.42 -5.69 14.97
C HIS A 69 6.50 -4.70 14.47
N PRO A 70 7.42 -4.24 15.33
CA PRO A 70 8.41 -3.21 14.95
C PRO A 70 9.38 -3.66 13.84
N ALA A 71 9.53 -4.97 13.62
CA ALA A 71 10.38 -5.54 12.57
C ALA A 71 9.77 -5.49 11.15
N ASN A 72 8.46 -5.29 11.06
CA ASN A 72 7.70 -5.43 9.83
C ASN A 72 7.32 -4.05 9.28
N TYR A 73 6.89 -4.04 8.03
CA TYR A 73 6.50 -2.85 7.29
C TYR A 73 5.03 -2.91 6.91
N TYR A 74 4.32 -1.78 7.03
CA TYR A 74 2.88 -1.72 6.80
C TYR A 74 2.54 -0.57 5.86
N LEU A 75 1.88 -0.88 4.76
CA LEU A 75 1.33 0.09 3.83
C LEU A 75 -0.20 -0.01 3.83
N LEU A 76 -0.85 1.06 4.28
CA LEU A 76 -2.30 1.17 4.35
C LEU A 76 -2.82 1.84 3.09
N HIS A 77 -3.74 1.18 2.40
CA HIS A 77 -4.37 1.70 1.19
C HIS A 77 -5.90 1.75 1.38
N LEU A 78 -6.45 2.96 1.38
CA LEU A 78 -7.89 3.18 1.28
C LEU A 78 -8.21 3.53 -0.17
N ASP A 79 -9.13 2.78 -0.77
CA ASP A 79 -9.55 3.04 -2.15
C ASP A 79 -10.26 4.40 -2.31
N ALA A 80 -10.47 4.80 -3.56
CA ALA A 80 -11.18 6.04 -3.87
C ALA A 80 -12.69 5.99 -3.56
N GLY A 81 -13.24 4.82 -3.19
CA GLY A 81 -14.62 4.67 -2.75
C GLY A 81 -14.83 5.18 -1.32
N ALA A 82 -13.79 5.13 -0.48
CA ALA A 82 -13.84 5.67 0.88
C ALA A 82 -13.93 7.22 0.90
N PRO A 83 -14.80 7.81 1.74
CA PRO A 83 -14.87 9.26 1.92
C PRO A 83 -13.53 9.87 2.33
N GLN A 84 -13.27 11.11 1.89
CA GLN A 84 -12.04 11.82 2.26
C GLN A 84 -11.85 11.89 3.79
N ALA A 85 -12.93 12.12 4.54
CA ALA A 85 -12.89 12.15 6.00
C ALA A 85 -12.36 10.85 6.61
N GLU A 86 -12.74 9.69 6.05
CA GLU A 86 -12.28 8.37 6.52
C GLU A 86 -10.77 8.17 6.24
N ARG A 87 -10.28 8.65 5.09
CA ARG A 87 -8.84 8.62 4.76
C ARG A 87 -8.02 9.53 5.66
N GLU A 88 -8.54 10.71 5.96
CA GLU A 88 -7.92 11.63 6.91
C GLU A 88 -7.93 11.07 8.33
N GLU A 89 -9.00 10.37 8.72
CA GLU A 89 -9.10 9.69 10.01
C GLU A 89 -8.04 8.58 10.16
N VAL A 90 -7.79 7.80 9.11
CA VAL A 90 -6.73 6.78 9.10
C VAL A 90 -5.34 7.41 9.13
N SER A 91 -5.12 8.46 8.33
CA SER A 91 -3.84 9.19 8.30
C SER A 91 -3.52 9.81 9.65
N ARG A 92 -4.51 10.42 10.29
CA ARG A 92 -4.40 11.00 11.63
C ARG A 92 -4.13 9.93 12.69
N TYR A 93 -4.86 8.82 12.64
CA TYR A 93 -4.64 7.68 13.53
C TYR A 93 -3.19 7.17 13.47
N VAL A 94 -2.60 7.08 12.28
CA VAL A 94 -1.19 6.66 12.13
C VAL A 94 -0.22 7.72 12.66
N ALA A 95 -0.50 9.01 12.41
CA ALA A 95 0.37 10.10 12.81
C ALA A 95 0.34 10.39 14.33
N GLU A 96 -0.79 10.16 14.99
CA GLU A 96 -0.98 10.41 16.43
C GLU A 96 -0.51 9.25 17.30
N ASP A 97 -0.32 8.06 16.74
CA ASP A 97 0.15 6.90 17.51
C ASP A 97 1.66 7.04 17.81
N PRO A 98 2.06 7.07 19.10
CA PRO A 98 3.45 7.28 19.47
C PRO A 98 4.36 6.15 18.99
N VAL A 99 3.85 4.91 18.92
CA VAL A 99 4.63 3.74 18.50
C VAL A 99 4.91 3.81 17.00
N TYR A 100 3.89 4.10 16.20
CA TYR A 100 4.07 4.20 14.75
C TYR A 100 4.96 5.39 14.37
N GLY A 101 4.83 6.51 15.07
CA GLY A 101 5.66 7.69 14.86
C GLY A 101 7.13 7.47 15.24
N GLU A 102 7.39 6.76 16.33
CA GLU A 102 8.76 6.46 16.79
C GLU A 102 9.47 5.45 15.88
N VAL A 103 8.79 4.36 15.51
CA VAL A 103 9.37 3.30 14.67
C VAL A 103 9.38 3.69 13.19
N GLY A 104 8.35 4.41 12.73
CA GLY A 104 8.26 4.91 11.36
C GLY A 104 8.03 3.82 10.30
N ASN A 105 7.43 2.68 10.67
CA ASN A 105 7.23 1.51 9.81
C ASN A 105 5.79 1.34 9.28
N VAL A 106 4.93 2.34 9.47
CA VAL A 106 3.54 2.36 8.98
C VAL A 106 3.33 3.58 8.09
N TRP A 107 2.83 3.35 6.88
CA TRP A 107 2.53 4.42 5.91
C TRP A 107 1.10 4.34 5.40
N VAL A 108 0.53 5.49 5.06
CA VAL A 108 -0.76 5.60 4.41
C VAL A 108 -0.56 6.13 3.00
N VAL A 109 -1.11 5.43 2.01
CA VAL A 109 -1.10 5.90 0.62
C VAL A 109 -1.97 7.15 0.52
N GLN A 110 -1.36 8.31 0.31
CA GLN A 110 -2.06 9.60 0.26
C GLN A 110 -2.96 9.74 -0.97
N LYS A 111 -2.57 9.14 -2.09
CA LYS A 111 -3.32 9.19 -3.34
C LYS A 111 -4.15 7.92 -3.50
N SER A 112 -5.45 8.04 -3.27
CA SER A 112 -6.38 6.91 -3.42
C SER A 112 -6.48 6.49 -4.89
N ASN A 113 -6.12 5.26 -5.20
CA ASN A 113 -6.48 4.66 -6.49
C ASN A 113 -7.92 4.12 -6.39
N LEU A 114 -8.72 4.31 -7.45
CA LEU A 114 -10.03 3.66 -7.53
C LEU A 114 -9.83 2.17 -7.81
N VAL A 115 -9.88 1.33 -6.78
CA VAL A 115 -9.75 -0.12 -6.93
C VAL A 115 -11.12 -0.71 -7.24
N THR A 116 -11.30 -1.18 -8.47
CA THR A 116 -12.44 -2.01 -8.84
C THR A 116 -12.11 -3.48 -8.65
N TYR A 117 -12.88 -4.18 -7.80
CA TYR A 117 -12.65 -5.59 -7.40
C TYR A 117 -12.61 -6.59 -8.57
N ARG A 118 -13.23 -6.27 -9.71
CA ARG A 118 -13.25 -7.10 -10.92
C ARG A 118 -12.41 -6.56 -12.09
N GLY A 119 -11.61 -5.52 -11.84
CA GLY A 119 -10.82 -4.83 -12.87
C GLY A 119 -9.31 -5.06 -12.74
N PRO A 120 -8.53 -4.71 -13.78
CA PRO A 120 -7.05 -4.76 -13.73
C PRO A 120 -6.45 -3.84 -12.65
N THR A 121 -7.27 -2.96 -12.09
CA THR A 121 -6.89 -1.95 -11.09
C THR A 121 -6.48 -2.53 -9.74
N MET A 122 -6.99 -3.71 -9.35
CA MET A 122 -6.55 -4.39 -8.12
C MET A 122 -5.09 -4.85 -8.22
N LEU A 123 -4.72 -5.46 -9.34
CA LEU A 123 -3.34 -5.87 -9.61
C LEU A 123 -2.43 -4.64 -9.72
N ALA A 124 -2.87 -3.60 -10.43
CA ALA A 124 -2.10 -2.36 -10.56
C ALA A 124 -1.83 -1.70 -9.19
N THR A 125 -2.79 -1.72 -8.28
CA THR A 125 -2.63 -1.16 -6.92
C THR A 125 -1.66 -1.99 -6.08
N THR A 126 -1.72 -3.31 -6.20
CA THR A 126 -0.78 -4.21 -5.51
C THR A 126 0.65 -4.02 -6.02
N LEU A 127 0.84 -3.94 -7.34
CA LEU A 127 2.16 -3.68 -7.94
C LEU A 127 2.68 -2.29 -7.57
N HIS A 128 1.80 -1.29 -7.52
CA HIS A 128 2.16 0.05 -7.07
C HIS A 128 2.65 0.05 -5.61
N ALA A 129 1.92 -0.64 -4.73
CA ALA A 129 2.30 -0.82 -3.33
C ALA A 129 3.65 -1.55 -3.17
N MET A 130 3.86 -2.64 -3.92
CA MET A 130 5.14 -3.35 -3.94
C MET A 130 6.29 -2.42 -4.38
N ALA A 131 6.09 -1.64 -5.43
CA ALA A 131 7.08 -0.68 -5.91
C ALA A 131 7.40 0.39 -4.87
N MET A 132 6.41 0.87 -4.13
CA MET A 132 6.63 1.81 -3.02
C MET A 132 7.47 1.18 -1.90
N LEU A 133 7.13 -0.03 -1.48
CA LEU A 133 7.83 -0.74 -0.41
C LEU A 133 9.26 -1.11 -0.79
N LEU A 134 9.49 -1.61 -2.02
CA LEU A 134 10.83 -1.94 -2.53
C LEU A 134 11.76 -0.72 -2.58
N ARG A 135 11.22 0.47 -2.82
CA ARG A 135 12.00 1.72 -2.83
C ARG A 135 12.32 2.23 -1.42
N SER A 136 11.52 1.85 -0.43
CA SER A 136 11.57 2.45 0.91
C SER A 136 12.29 1.56 1.92
N CYS A 137 12.13 0.24 1.82
CA CYS A 137 12.60 -0.72 2.81
C CYS A 137 13.05 -2.05 2.18
N LYS A 138 13.82 -2.85 2.94
CA LYS A 138 14.16 -4.23 2.59
C LYS A 138 13.28 -5.18 3.39
N TRP A 139 12.61 -6.09 2.69
CA TRP A 139 11.72 -7.09 3.25
C TRP A 139 11.92 -8.43 2.53
N ASP A 140 11.58 -9.53 3.20
CA ASP A 140 11.76 -10.89 2.66
C ASP A 140 10.47 -11.42 2.03
N TRP A 141 9.32 -11.10 2.64
CA TRP A 141 8.01 -11.55 2.19
C TRP A 141 7.03 -10.40 2.04
N PHE A 142 6.23 -10.44 0.99
CA PHE A 142 5.12 -9.53 0.77
C PHE A 142 3.79 -10.24 1.01
N ILE A 143 2.91 -9.61 1.78
CA ILE A 143 1.59 -10.14 2.12
C ILE A 143 0.53 -9.09 1.77
N ASN A 144 -0.41 -9.47 0.92
CA ASN A 144 -1.57 -8.64 0.58
C ASN A 144 -2.77 -9.06 1.44
N LEU A 145 -3.34 -8.10 2.18
CA LEU A 145 -4.48 -8.29 3.06
C LEU A 145 -5.56 -7.26 2.76
N SER A 146 -6.80 -7.64 3.03
CA SER A 146 -7.94 -6.75 3.15
C SER A 146 -8.19 -6.38 4.61
N ALA A 147 -8.91 -5.29 4.85
CA ALA A 147 -9.34 -4.87 6.19
C ALA A 147 -10.26 -5.89 6.87
N SER A 148 -10.94 -6.74 6.09
CA SER A 148 -11.78 -7.81 6.63
C SER A 148 -10.98 -9.03 7.07
N ASP A 149 -9.70 -9.13 6.67
CA ASP A 149 -8.86 -10.26 7.05
C ASP A 149 -8.38 -10.13 8.51
N TYR A 150 -8.16 -11.27 9.16
CA TYR A 150 -7.66 -11.30 10.54
C TYR A 150 -6.67 -12.45 10.78
N PRO A 151 -5.53 -12.20 11.46
CA PRO A 151 -4.57 -13.25 11.78
C PRO A 151 -5.20 -14.30 12.72
N LEU A 152 -5.04 -15.57 12.38
CA LEU A 152 -5.43 -16.69 13.25
C LEU A 152 -4.28 -17.23 14.09
N VAL A 153 -3.04 -16.95 13.68
CA VAL A 153 -1.82 -17.40 14.33
C VAL A 153 -0.99 -16.17 14.69
N THR A 154 -0.33 -16.20 15.84
CA THR A 154 0.58 -15.13 16.26
C THR A 154 1.86 -15.13 15.42
N GLN A 155 2.49 -13.96 15.29
CA GLN A 155 3.69 -13.78 14.46
C GLN A 155 4.85 -14.72 14.84
N ASP A 156 5.00 -15.05 16.13
CA ASP A 156 6.04 -15.95 16.62
C ASP A 156 5.89 -17.39 16.09
N GLY A 157 4.65 -17.83 15.84
CA GLY A 157 4.37 -19.09 15.18
C GLY A 157 4.78 -19.07 13.70
N ILE A 158 4.64 -17.93 13.02
CA ILE A 158 4.97 -17.76 11.60
C ILE A 158 6.49 -17.79 11.37
N VAL A 159 7.27 -17.19 12.28
CA VAL A 159 8.74 -17.17 12.19
C VAL A 159 9.35 -18.54 12.50
N SER A 160 8.73 -19.31 13.41
CA SER A 160 9.21 -20.65 13.79
C SER A 160 8.96 -21.69 12.71
N ASP A 161 7.89 -21.53 11.92
CA ASP A 161 7.46 -22.49 10.90
C ASP A 161 7.84 -22.07 9.47
N SER A 162 8.76 -21.13 9.28
CA SER A 162 9.17 -20.66 7.94
C SER A 162 9.89 -21.71 7.06
N GLY A 163 9.90 -22.98 7.47
CA GLY A 163 10.19 -24.15 6.64
C GLY A 163 8.94 -24.82 6.02
N SER A 164 7.74 -24.53 6.53
CA SER A 164 6.44 -25.01 6.06
C SER A 164 5.52 -23.80 5.76
N CYS A 165 5.37 -23.50 4.48
CA CYS A 165 4.68 -22.31 3.99
C CYS A 165 3.17 -22.36 4.31
N GLY A 166 2.71 -21.54 5.27
CA GLY A 166 1.28 -21.35 5.54
C GLY A 166 1.00 -20.17 6.46
N VAL A 167 0.90 -18.96 5.93
CA VAL A 167 0.36 -17.83 6.71
C VAL A 167 -1.16 -17.94 6.69
N VAL A 168 -1.76 -18.30 7.83
CA VAL A 168 -3.21 -18.51 7.94
C VAL A 168 -3.89 -17.21 8.36
N PHE A 169 -4.58 -16.58 7.41
CA PHE A 169 -5.51 -15.49 7.66
C PHE A 169 -6.95 -15.99 7.51
N LEU A 170 -7.86 -15.52 8.36
CA LEU A 170 -9.28 -15.57 8.03
C LEU A 170 -9.53 -14.59 6.89
N VAL A 171 -10.01 -15.09 5.76
CA VAL A 171 -10.59 -14.25 4.70
C VAL A 171 -12.08 -14.12 4.97
N GLY A 172 -12.54 -12.89 5.20
CA GLY A 172 -13.94 -12.41 5.27
C GLY A 172 -15.04 -13.39 5.70
N LEU A 173 -15.64 -13.12 6.87
CA LEU A 173 -17.09 -13.34 7.09
C LEU A 173 -17.88 -12.26 6.35
#